data_AF-A0A445GG05-F1
#
_entry.id   AF-A0A445GG05-F1
#
_cell.length_a   1.000
_cell.length_b   1.000
_cell.length_c   1.000
_cell.angle_alpha   90.00
_cell.angle_beta   90.00
_cell.angle_gamma   90.00
#
_symmetry.space_group_name_H-M   'P 1'
#
loop_
_entity.id
_entity.type
_entity.pdbx_description
1 polymer ?
#
loop_
_entity_poly.entity_id
_entity_poly.type
_entity_poly.pdbx_seq_one_letter_code
_entity_poly.pdbx_strand_id
1 'polypeptide(L)'
;MRFAKILSSFTLLFIGYTLVNGSTPKHYIVYMGDHSHPNSESVIRANHEILASVTGSISEPKAAALHHYSKSFQGFSAMITPEQAS
;
A
#
# COMPACT_ATOMS: atom_id res chain seq x y z
N MET A 1 2.07 -10.18 -41.87
CA MET A 1 1.31 -10.97 -40.86
C MET A 1 2.15 -11.49 -39.68
N ARG A 2 3.38 -12.00 -39.86
CA ARG A 2 4.21 -12.52 -38.75
C ARG A 2 4.66 -11.45 -37.74
N PHE A 3 5.04 -10.26 -38.21
CA PHE A 3 5.46 -9.14 -37.34
C PHE A 3 4.35 -8.67 -36.38
N ALA A 4 3.11 -8.54 -36.88
CA ALA A 4 1.97 -8.13 -36.06
C ALA A 4 1.66 -9.15 -34.95
N LYS A 5 1.86 -10.46 -35.21
CA LYS A 5 1.69 -11.52 -34.20
C LYS A 5 2.77 -11.45 -33.12
N ILE A 6 4.01 -11.17 -33.49
CA ILE A 6 5.12 -10.99 -32.55
C ILE A 6 4.85 -9.78 -31.66
N LEU A 7 4.51 -8.64 -32.26
CA LEU A 7 4.18 -7.42 -31.52
C LEU A 7 3.00 -7.65 -30.56
N SER A 8 1.93 -8.28 -31.05
CA SER A 8 0.77 -8.63 -30.22
C SER A 8 1.13 -9.55 -29.05
N SER A 9 2.03 -10.52 -29.26
CA SER A 9 2.53 -11.39 -28.20
C SER A 9 3.32 -10.62 -27.13
N PHE A 10 4.16 -9.67 -27.54
CA PHE A 10 4.90 -8.81 -26.60
C PHE A 10 3.96 -7.91 -25.80
N THR A 11 2.92 -7.35 -26.44
CA THR A 11 1.91 -6.55 -25.75
C THR A 11 1.15 -7.38 -24.70
N LEU A 12 0.77 -8.61 -25.03
CA LEU A 12 0.10 -9.53 -24.11
C LEU A 12 0.98 -9.90 -22.90
N LEU A 13 2.27 -10.18 -23.15
CA LEU A 13 3.26 -10.43 -22.09
C LEU A 13 3.43 -9.21 -21.18
N PHE A 14 3.49 -8.02 -21.75
CA PHE A 14 3.65 -6.77 -20.99
C PHE A 14 2.43 -6.51 -20.10
N ILE A 15 1.21 -6.64 -20.63
CA ILE A 15 -0.04 -6.46 -19.86
C ILE A 15 -0.11 -7.49 -18.71
N GLY A 16 0.23 -8.76 -18.99
CA GLY A 16 0.26 -9.80 -17.95
C GLY A 16 1.26 -9.49 -16.85
N TYR A 17 2.47 -9.03 -17.21
CA TYR A 17 3.51 -8.65 -16.26
C TYR A 17 3.10 -7.47 -15.37
N THR A 18 2.47 -6.45 -15.94
CA THR A 18 1.99 -5.29 -15.17
C THR A 18 0.86 -5.66 -14.23
N LEU A 19 -0.07 -6.52 -14.67
CA LEU A 19 -1.22 -6.94 -13.85
C LEU A 19 -0.79 -7.74 -12.62
N VAL A 20 0.17 -8.65 -12.79
CA VAL A 20 0.70 -9.48 -11.68
C VAL A 20 1.51 -8.65 -10.68
N ASN A 21 2.37 -7.75 -11.15
CA ASN A 21 3.25 -6.98 -10.26
C ASN A 21 2.59 -5.76 -9.63
N GLY A 22 1.57 -5.18 -10.27
CA GLY A 22 0.82 -4.04 -9.74
C GLY A 22 -0.16 -4.42 -8.63
N SER A 23 -0.68 -5.65 -8.65
CA SER A 23 -1.72 -6.10 -7.72
C SER A 23 -1.20 -6.85 -6.49
N THR A 24 0.10 -7.18 -6.42
CA THR A 24 0.64 -7.96 -5.30
C THR A 24 0.94 -7.05 -4.10
N PRO A 25 0.32 -7.29 -2.93
CA PRO A 25 0.61 -6.52 -1.73
C PRO A 25 2.07 -6.70 -1.30
N LYS A 26 2.75 -5.60 -0.99
CA LYS A 26 4.11 -5.58 -0.43
C LYS A 26 4.08 -4.93 0.94
N HIS A 27 5.12 -5.16 1.73
CA HIS A 27 5.25 -4.55 3.05
C HIS A 27 5.83 -3.14 2.90
N TYR A 28 5.00 -2.13 3.19
CA TYR A 28 5.39 -0.72 3.18
C TYR A 28 5.45 -0.17 4.60
N ILE A 29 6.35 0.79 4.82
CA ILE A 29 6.42 1.59 6.05
C ILE A 29 6.04 3.02 5.68
N VAL A 30 4.94 3.51 6.25
CA VAL A 30 4.47 4.89 6.12
C VAL A 30 5.07 5.71 7.26
N TYR A 31 5.94 6.65 6.92
CA TYR A 31 6.54 7.61 7.85
C TYR A 31 5.68 8.87 7.92
N MET A 32 5.24 9.25 9.10
CA MET A 32 4.31 10.38 9.34
C MET A 32 4.98 11.54 10.10
N GLY A 33 6.30 11.51 10.27
CA GLY A 33 7.06 12.54 10.98
C GLY A 33 7.20 12.33 12.49
N ASP A 34 7.86 13.28 13.13
CA ASP A 34 7.96 13.39 14.59
C ASP A 34 6.96 14.44 15.10
N HIS A 35 5.91 14.01 15.79
CA HIS A 35 5.09 14.91 16.61
C HIS A 35 5.52 14.81 18.07
N SER A 36 5.65 15.97 18.70
CA SER A 36 6.16 16.23 20.05
C SER A 36 5.31 15.70 21.21
N HIS A 37 4.26 14.93 20.95
CA HIS A 37 3.30 14.53 21.98
C HIS A 37 3.17 13.00 22.04
N PRO A 38 3.71 12.36 23.09
CA PRO A 38 3.43 10.98 23.38
C PRO A 38 2.04 10.96 24.02
N ASN A 39 1.04 10.46 23.30
CA ASN A 39 -0.01 9.55 23.77
C ASN A 39 -1.43 9.82 23.21
N SER A 40 -2.16 8.70 23.15
CA SER A 40 -3.60 8.49 23.15
C SER A 40 -4.33 8.55 21.80
N GLU A 41 -4.80 7.37 21.39
CA GLU A 41 -5.99 7.02 20.57
C GLU A 41 -6.24 7.81 19.27
N SER A 42 -6.19 9.13 19.30
CA SER A 42 -6.30 10.05 18.17
C SER A 42 -5.33 9.73 17.03
N VAL A 43 -4.06 9.43 17.32
CA VAL A 43 -3.06 9.03 16.31
C VAL A 43 -3.40 7.67 15.71
N ILE A 44 -3.83 6.71 16.54
CA ILE A 44 -4.23 5.38 16.08
C ILE A 44 -5.47 5.47 15.19
N ARG A 45 -6.42 6.33 15.56
CA ARG A 45 -7.63 6.60 14.76
C ARG A 45 -7.29 7.31 13.45
N ALA A 46 -6.43 8.33 13.47
CA ALA A 46 -5.98 9.01 12.27
C ALA A 46 -5.27 8.04 11.31
N ASN A 47 -4.42 7.16 11.84
CA ASN A 47 -3.77 6.13 11.03
C ASN A 47 -4.79 5.13 10.45
N HIS A 48 -5.81 4.75 11.22
CA HIS A 48 -6.90 3.90 10.72
C HIS A 48 -7.74 4.58 9.64
N GLU A 49 -8.03 5.87 9.76
CA GLU A 49 -8.76 6.66 8.76
C GLU A 49 -7.96 6.79 7.46
N ILE A 50 -6.65 7.03 7.55
CA ILE A 50 -5.75 7.10 6.38
C ILE A 50 -5.65 5.74 5.69
N LEU A 51 -5.50 4.65 6.45
CA LEU A 51 -5.42 3.32 5.85
C LEU A 51 -6.75 2.91 5.19
N ALA A 52 -7.88 3.24 5.81
CA ALA A 52 -9.20 2.99 5.23
C ALA A 52 -9.44 3.78 3.93
N SER A 53 -8.94 5.01 3.82
CA SER A 53 -9.07 5.79 2.58
C SER A 53 -8.26 5.20 1.43
N VAL A 54 -7.10 4.60 1.73
CA VAL A 54 -6.22 3.96 0.73
C VAL A 54 -6.71 2.56 0.35
N THR A 55 -7.40 1.86 1.24
CA THR A 55 -7.83 0.46 1.02
C THR A 55 -9.29 0.33 0.56
N GLY A 56 -10.07 1.42 0.55
CA GLY A 56 -11.44 1.46 0.02
C GLY A 56 -12.50 0.79 0.91
N SER A 57 -12.13 0.22 2.07
CA SER A 57 -13.05 -0.34 3.06
C SER A 57 -12.48 -0.27 4.48
N ILE A 58 -13.34 0.06 5.45
CA ILE A 58 -13.04 0.11 6.90
C ILE A 58 -12.96 -1.30 7.53
N SER A 59 -13.30 -2.38 6.80
CA SER A 59 -13.31 -3.75 7.36
C SER A 59 -11.96 -4.48 7.32
N GLU A 60 -11.02 -4.05 6.47
CA GLU A 60 -9.67 -4.62 6.32
C GLU A 60 -8.46 -3.80 6.84
N PRO A 61 -8.56 -2.56 7.38
CA PRO A 61 -7.41 -1.78 7.84
C PRO A 61 -6.59 -2.48 8.92
N LYS A 62 -7.24 -3.23 9.82
CA LYS A 62 -6.52 -3.97 10.87
C LYS A 62 -5.77 -5.19 10.36
N ALA A 63 -6.19 -5.77 9.24
CA ALA A 63 -5.50 -6.90 8.63
C ALA A 63 -4.33 -6.43 7.75
N ALA A 64 -4.46 -5.25 7.13
CA ALA A 64 -3.40 -4.63 6.35
C ALA A 64 -2.30 -4.01 7.23
N ALA A 65 -2.63 -3.34 8.34
CA ALA A 65 -1.65 -2.75 9.24
C ALA A 65 -1.01 -3.80 10.16
N LEU A 66 0.26 -4.12 9.91
CA LEU A 66 1.02 -5.10 10.69
C LEU A 66 1.58 -4.51 11.99
N HIS A 67 2.07 -3.26 11.95
CA HIS A 67 2.74 -2.64 13.11
C HIS A 67 2.61 -1.12 13.11
N HIS A 68 2.37 -0.52 14.28
CA HIS A 68 2.44 0.93 14.49
C HIS A 68 3.77 1.32 15.13
N TYR A 69 4.42 2.33 14.57
CA TYR A 69 5.62 2.95 15.14
C TYR A 69 5.21 4.23 15.87
N SER A 70 5.55 4.31 17.16
CA SER A 70 5.25 5.48 18.00
C SER A 70 6.43 5.93 18.88
N LYS A 71 7.53 5.17 18.89
CA LYS A 71 8.68 5.40 19.79
C LYS A 71 9.78 6.25 19.16
N SER A 72 10.24 5.87 17.97
CA SER A 72 11.34 6.55 17.26
C SER A 72 10.84 7.53 16.20
N PHE A 73 9.62 7.34 15.73
CA PHE A 73 8.90 8.19 14.80
C PHE A 73 7.42 7.77 14.85
N GLN A 74 6.53 8.63 14.33
CA GLN A 74 5.14 8.22 14.11
C GLN A 74 4.98 7.63 12.71
N GLY A 75 4.36 6.46 12.65
CA GLY A 75 4.13 5.77 11.39
C GLY A 75 3.47 4.42 11.58
N PHE A 76 3.29 3.70 10.50
CA PHE A 76 2.81 2.31 10.54
C PHE A 76 3.36 1.52 9.36
N SER A 77 3.37 0.20 9.49
CA SER A 77 3.65 -0.70 8.39
C SER A 77 2.39 -1.42 7.96
N ALA A 78 2.19 -1.54 6.66
CA ALA A 78 1.03 -2.21 6.10
C ALA A 78 1.37 -3.04 4.84
N MET A 79 0.60 -4.10 4.62
CA MET A 79 0.58 -4.83 3.36
C MET A 79 -0.37 -4.12 2.40
N ILE A 80 0.18 -3.35 1.46
CA ILE A 80 -0.58 -2.61 0.45
C ILE A 80 0.02 -2.85 -0.92
N THR A 81 -0.76 -2.67 -1.99
CA THR A 81 -0.23 -2.80 -3.36
C THR A 81 0.66 -1.60 -3.71
N PRO A 82 1.58 -1.74 -4.68
CA PRO A 82 2.31 -0.59 -5.22
C PRO A 82 1.41 0.56 -5.68
N GLU A 83 0.25 0.26 -6.27
CA GLU A 83 -0.72 1.27 -6.69
C GLU A 83 -1.30 2.07 -5.51
N GLN A 84 -1.54 1.41 -4.37
CA GLN A 84 -2.01 2.06 -3.14
C GLN A 84 -0.94 2.89 -2.43
N ALA A 85 0.34 2.57 -2.66
CA ALA A 85 1.48 3.27 -2.06
C ALA A 85 1.96 4.46 -2.91
N SER A 86 1.43 4.62 -4.13
CA SER A 86 1.80 5.66 -5.11
C SER A 86 0.93 6.88 -4.95
#